data_AF-A0A2E6ZR07-F1
#
_entry.id   AF-A0A2E6ZR07-F1
#
_cell.length_a   1.000
_cell.length_b   1.000
_cell.length_c   1.000
_cell.angle_alpha   90.00
_cell.angle_beta   90.00
_cell.angle_gamma   90.00
#
_symmetry.space_group_name_H-M   'P 1'
#
loop_
_entity.id
_entity.type
_entity.pdbx_description
1 polymer ?
#
loop_
_entity_poly.entity_id
_entity_poly.type
_entity_poly.pdbx_seq_one_letter_code
_entity_poly.pdbx_strand_id
1 'polypeptide(L)'
;MESRGIDKVVPDKVSLFATCVLNNFYPEVAISAARVLSRLGVEVTVQASQTCCGQPFFNSGHWSDSSKLVNKFVSDYSSCDTDIVLPSGSCTSMIRNHYSALCNQNDFGNVEDISTRTFEFTECITHKLGIFDLSPFKSETAERINVTYH
;
A
#
# COMPACT_ATOMS: atom_id res chain seq x y z
N MET A 1 -12.73 31.17 12.84
CA MET A 1 -12.67 30.01 11.91
C MET A 1 -11.46 29.21 12.33
N GLU A 2 -11.72 28.20 13.16
CA GLU A 2 -10.71 27.47 13.91
C GLU A 2 -9.81 26.64 12.99
N SER A 3 -8.51 26.85 13.16
CA SER A 3 -7.44 25.94 12.77
C SER A 3 -7.67 24.59 13.44
N ARG A 4 -8.26 23.63 12.73
CA ARG A 4 -8.27 22.23 13.18
C ARG A 4 -6.85 21.68 13.02
N GLY A 5 -6.18 21.59 14.17
CA GLY A 5 -4.82 21.11 14.30
C GLY A 5 -4.64 19.72 13.70
N ILE A 6 -3.45 19.52 13.13
CA ILE A 6 -2.92 18.22 12.73
C ILE A 6 -2.52 17.51 14.04
N ASP A 7 -3.51 17.08 14.83
CA ASP A 7 -3.34 16.31 16.06
C ASP A 7 -3.69 14.81 15.85
N LYS A 8 -3.60 14.34 14.60
CA LYS A 8 -3.52 12.90 14.32
C LYS A 8 -2.04 12.55 14.28
N VAL A 9 -1.61 11.56 15.04
CA VAL A 9 -0.29 10.95 14.90
C VAL A 9 -0.20 10.40 13.49
N VAL A 10 0.38 11.19 12.58
CA VAL A 10 0.71 10.79 11.22
C VAL A 10 1.82 9.75 11.39
N PRO A 11 1.72 8.53 10.80
CA PRO A 11 2.86 7.63 10.78
C PRO A 11 4.05 8.38 10.15
N ASP A 12 5.12 8.55 10.93
CA ASP A 12 6.34 9.22 10.48
C ASP A 12 6.98 8.47 9.30
N LYS A 13 6.65 7.18 9.16
CA LYS A 13 7.25 6.27 8.19
C LYS A 13 6.28 5.20 7.70
N VAL A 14 6.32 4.91 6.41
CA VAL A 14 5.59 3.79 5.78
C VAL A 14 6.51 2.96 4.89
N SER A 15 6.16 1.69 4.70
CA SER A 15 6.73 0.85 3.64
C SER A 15 5.81 0.86 2.42
N LEU A 16 6.24 1.49 1.33
CA LEU A 16 5.56 1.42 0.05
C LEU A 16 5.83 0.06 -0.61
N PHE A 17 4.77 -0.73 -0.75
CA PHE A 17 4.78 -1.91 -1.61
C PHE A 17 4.37 -1.48 -3.03
N ALA A 18 5.36 -1.43 -3.92
CA ALA A 18 5.18 -0.92 -5.28
C ALA A 18 4.25 -1.80 -6.13
N THR A 19 4.00 -3.05 -5.72
CA THR A 19 3.36 -4.13 -6.49
C THR A 19 4.21 -4.60 -7.67
N CYS A 20 3.98 -5.86 -8.08
CA CYS A 20 4.72 -6.44 -9.20
C CYS A 20 4.41 -5.75 -10.55
N VAL A 21 3.20 -5.22 -10.72
CA VAL A 21 2.79 -4.58 -11.98
C VAL A 21 3.48 -3.23 -12.13
N LEU A 22 3.40 -2.35 -11.12
CA LEU A 22 4.05 -1.05 -11.24
C LEU A 22 5.57 -1.21 -11.28
N ASN A 23 6.15 -2.11 -10.47
CA ASN A 23 7.60 -2.27 -10.44
C ASN A 23 8.18 -2.73 -11.79
N ASN A 24 7.45 -3.53 -12.57
CA ASN A 24 7.96 -4.04 -13.86
C ASN A 24 7.49 -3.25 -15.09
N PHE A 25 6.30 -2.63 -15.04
CA PHE A 25 5.68 -2.04 -16.23
C PHE A 25 5.43 -0.54 -16.12
N TYR A 26 5.16 -0.02 -14.91
CA TYR A 26 4.79 1.38 -14.69
C TYR A 26 5.50 1.97 -13.46
N PRO A 27 6.84 1.93 -13.41
CA PRO A 27 7.60 2.33 -12.21
C PRO A 27 7.39 3.80 -11.84
N GLU A 28 7.09 4.66 -12.81
CA GLU A 28 6.76 6.06 -12.62
C GLU A 28 5.54 6.27 -11.72
N VAL A 29 4.59 5.33 -11.71
CA VAL A 29 3.40 5.40 -10.84
C VAL A 29 3.80 5.14 -9.39
N ALA A 30 4.62 4.12 -9.13
CA ALA A 30 5.13 3.85 -7.78
C ALA A 30 6.02 5.00 -7.27
N ILE A 31 6.87 5.57 -8.12
CA ILE A 31 7.67 6.76 -7.79
C ILE A 31 6.77 7.96 -7.49
N SER A 32 5.69 8.15 -8.24
CA SER A 32 4.74 9.24 -8.02
C SER A 32 3.99 9.07 -6.69
N ALA A 33 3.57 7.85 -6.35
CA ALA A 33 2.98 7.53 -5.04
C ALA A 33 3.95 7.86 -3.90
N ALA A 34 5.22 7.46 -4.02
CA ALA A 34 6.26 7.81 -3.05
C ALA A 34 6.43 9.33 -2.90
N ARG A 35 6.50 10.07 -4.02
CA ARG A 35 6.63 11.54 -4.01
C ARG A 35 5.45 12.23 -3.33
N VAL A 36 4.23 11.74 -3.55
CA VAL A 36 3.03 12.28 -2.88
C VAL A 36 3.15 12.08 -1.37
N LEU A 37 3.43 10.86 -0.90
CA LEU A 37 3.60 10.56 0.52
C LEU A 37 4.72 11.40 1.16
N SER A 38 5.87 11.52 0.49
CA SER A 38 6.97 12.38 0.99
C SER A 38 6.60 13.85 1.06
N ARG A 39 5.83 14.38 0.10
CA ARG A 39 5.31 15.77 0.16
C ARG A 39 4.28 15.97 1.27
N LEU A 40 3.59 14.91 1.69
CA LEU A 40 2.70 14.91 2.85
C LEU A 40 3.45 14.78 4.18
N GLY A 41 4.80 14.73 4.15
CA GLY A 41 5.64 14.65 5.36
C GLY A 41 5.90 13.24 5.86
N VAL A 42 5.57 12.20 5.08
CA VAL A 42 5.77 10.80 5.45
C VAL A 42 7.11 10.28 4.91
N GLU A 43 7.94 9.67 5.75
CA GLU A 43 9.13 8.94 5.30
C GLU A 43 8.69 7.67 4.54
N VAL A 44 9.18 7.51 3.31
CA VAL A 44 8.84 6.36 2.48
C VAL A 44 10.02 5.43 2.36
N THR A 45 9.83 4.18 2.77
CA THR A 45 10.76 3.08 2.52
C THR A 45 10.18 2.09 1.53
N VAL A 46 11.05 1.31 0.88
CA VAL A 46 10.65 0.26 -0.05
C VAL A 46 11.48 -0.98 0.27
N GLN A 47 10.81 -2.11 0.46
CA GLN A 47 11.50 -3.39 0.63
C GLN A 47 12.11 -3.84 -0.69
N ALA A 48 13.44 -3.94 -0.73
CA ALA A 48 14.16 -4.38 -1.94
C ALA A 48 13.83 -5.83 -2.34
N SER A 49 13.40 -6.65 -1.37
CA SER A 49 13.03 -8.05 -1.56
C SER A 49 11.57 -8.27 -2.00
N GLN A 50 10.79 -7.19 -2.20
CA GLN A 50 9.38 -7.28 -2.59
C GLN A 50 9.21 -8.03 -3.93
N THR A 51 8.16 -8.83 -4.03
CA THR A 51 7.86 -9.61 -5.25
C THR A 51 6.44 -9.34 -5.74
N CYS A 52 5.51 -10.27 -5.55
CA CYS A 52 4.12 -10.17 -5.97
C CYS A 52 3.21 -10.44 -4.77
N CYS A 53 2.05 -9.80 -4.74
CA CYS A 53 1.04 -10.06 -3.71
C CYS A 53 0.37 -11.45 -3.85
N GLY A 54 0.62 -12.18 -4.93
CA GLY A 54 0.08 -13.53 -5.19
C GLY A 54 -1.25 -13.56 -5.94
N GLN A 55 -1.93 -12.42 -6.06
CA GLN A 55 -3.29 -12.34 -6.62
C GLN A 55 -3.47 -12.94 -8.03
N PRO A 56 -2.56 -12.73 -9.01
CA PRO A 56 -2.76 -13.31 -10.34
C PRO A 56 -2.86 -14.84 -10.33
N PHE A 57 -2.04 -15.49 -9.49
CA PHE A 57 -2.08 -16.94 -9.31
C PHE A 57 -3.33 -17.38 -8.55
N PHE A 58 -3.71 -16.63 -7.51
CA PHE A 58 -4.94 -16.90 -6.75
C PHE A 58 -6.18 -16.89 -7.63
N ASN A 59 -6.37 -15.84 -8.42
CA ASN A 59 -7.52 -15.66 -9.30
C ASN A 59 -7.60 -16.73 -10.40
N SER A 60 -6.46 -17.31 -10.78
CA SER A 60 -6.37 -18.33 -11.83
C SER A 60 -6.44 -19.77 -11.29
N GLY A 61 -6.65 -19.95 -9.98
CA GLY A 61 -6.71 -21.27 -9.34
C GLY A 61 -5.34 -21.91 -9.03
N HIS A 62 -4.23 -21.20 -9.28
CA HIS A 62 -2.88 -21.65 -8.96
C HIS A 62 -2.52 -21.35 -7.50
N TRP A 63 -3.29 -21.92 -6.57
CA TRP A 63 -3.20 -21.56 -5.14
C TRP A 63 -1.90 -22.02 -4.48
N SER A 64 -1.28 -23.11 -4.94
CA SER A 64 0.04 -23.54 -4.47
C SER A 64 1.12 -22.52 -4.79
N ASP A 65 1.09 -21.91 -5.98
CA ASP A 65 2.03 -20.86 -6.37
C ASP A 65 1.72 -19.53 -5.69
N SER A 66 0.43 -19.21 -5.52
CA SER A 66 0.00 -18.07 -4.70
C SER A 66 0.50 -18.19 -3.26
N SER A 67 0.35 -19.37 -2.64
CA SER A 67 0.79 -19.63 -1.26
C SER A 67 2.29 -19.38 -1.06
N LYS A 68 3.14 -19.74 -2.03
CA LYS A 68 4.58 -19.41 -1.99
C LYS A 68 4.82 -17.91 -1.91
N LEU A 69 4.08 -17.12 -2.69
CA LEU A 69 4.18 -15.66 -2.71
C LEU A 69 3.64 -15.03 -1.42
N VAL A 70 2.52 -15.55 -0.90
CA VAL A 70 1.96 -15.14 0.40
C VAL A 70 2.98 -15.34 1.51
N ASN A 71 3.55 -16.54 1.63
CA ASN A 71 4.53 -16.85 2.67
C ASN A 71 5.80 -16.01 2.54
N LYS A 72 6.25 -15.72 1.31
CA LYS A 72 7.36 -14.80 1.07
C LYS A 72 7.02 -13.38 1.53
N PHE A 73 5.84 -12.87 1.20
CA PHE A 73 5.38 -11.56 1.64
C PHE A 73 5.34 -11.50 3.17
N VAL A 74 4.76 -12.52 3.82
CA VAL A 74 4.74 -12.60 5.29
C VAL A 74 6.15 -12.58 5.86
N SER A 75 7.08 -13.34 5.28
CA SER A 75 8.49 -13.33 5.72
C SER A 75 9.18 -11.98 5.53
N ASP A 76 8.82 -11.19 4.51
CA ASP A 76 9.43 -9.86 4.27
C ASP A 76 8.92 -8.80 5.25
N TYR A 77 7.70 -8.97 5.76
CA TYR A 77 6.99 -7.93 6.49
C TYR A 77 6.72 -8.25 7.96
N SER A 78 6.77 -9.52 8.39
CA SER A 78 6.42 -9.91 9.77
C SER A 78 7.33 -9.29 10.83
N SER A 79 8.59 -9.01 10.50
CA SER A 79 9.53 -8.33 11.41
C SER A 79 9.51 -6.81 11.30
N CYS A 80 8.64 -6.24 10.45
CA CYS A 80 8.58 -4.80 10.21
C CYS A 80 7.42 -4.17 10.96
N ASP A 81 7.72 -3.23 11.85
CA ASP A 81 6.73 -2.45 12.61
C ASP A 81 6.32 -1.16 11.87
N THR A 82 6.05 -1.28 10.57
CA THR A 82 5.65 -0.13 9.73
C THR A 82 4.38 -0.46 8.97
N ASP A 83 3.54 0.57 8.78
CA ASP A 83 2.37 0.47 7.90
C ASP A 83 2.83 0.16 6.47
N ILE A 84 2.12 -0.77 5.82
CA ILE A 84 2.34 -1.15 4.43
C ILE A 84 1.33 -0.38 3.58
N VAL A 85 1.82 0.42 2.64
CA VAL A 85 0.97 1.23 1.76
C VAL A 85 1.19 0.77 0.33
N LEU A 86 0.12 0.65 -0.45
CA LEU A 86 0.21 0.28 -1.86
C LEU A 86 -0.85 0.96 -2.74
N PRO A 87 -0.48 1.41 -3.95
CA PRO A 87 -1.40 2.01 -4.92
C PRO A 87 -2.13 0.93 -5.74
N SER A 88 -2.77 -0.03 -5.05
CA SER A 88 -3.53 -1.11 -5.70
C SER A 88 -4.57 -1.70 -4.78
N GLY A 89 -5.85 -1.36 -5.00
CA GLY A 89 -6.96 -1.93 -4.24
C GLY A 89 -7.05 -3.45 -4.35
N SER A 90 -6.67 -4.03 -5.50
CA SER A 90 -6.72 -5.47 -5.71
C SER A 90 -5.65 -6.21 -4.89
N CYS A 91 -4.40 -5.74 -4.89
CA CYS A 91 -3.37 -6.32 -4.01
C CYS A 91 -3.68 -6.04 -2.53
N THR A 92 -4.27 -4.89 -2.18
CA THR A 92 -4.68 -4.62 -0.80
C THR A 92 -5.71 -5.63 -0.32
N SER A 93 -6.72 -5.91 -1.15
CA SER A 93 -7.72 -6.94 -0.85
C SER A 93 -7.10 -8.32 -0.75
N MET A 94 -6.15 -8.66 -1.64
CA MET A 94 -5.42 -9.93 -1.57
C MET A 94 -4.75 -10.12 -0.22
N ILE A 95 -3.99 -9.12 0.24
CA ILE A 95 -3.27 -9.17 1.51
C ILE A 95 -4.24 -9.26 2.69
N ARG A 96 -5.24 -8.36 2.75
CA ARG A 96 -6.14 -8.23 3.91
C ARG A 96 -7.16 -9.35 4.05
N ASN A 97 -7.64 -9.89 2.92
CA ASN A 97 -8.83 -10.76 2.92
C ASN A 97 -8.54 -12.20 2.49
N HIS A 98 -7.40 -12.45 1.82
CA HIS A 98 -7.14 -13.77 1.21
C HIS A 98 -5.86 -14.45 1.71
N TYR A 99 -4.96 -13.76 2.40
CA TYR A 99 -3.71 -14.36 2.89
C TYR A 99 -3.94 -15.47 3.91
N SER A 100 -4.92 -15.33 4.80
CA SER A 100 -5.22 -16.35 5.83
C SER A 100 -5.59 -17.71 5.24
N ALA A 101 -6.18 -17.75 4.04
CA ALA A 101 -6.53 -19.00 3.37
C ALA A 101 -5.31 -19.71 2.74
N LEU A 102 -4.17 -19.03 2.61
CA LEU A 102 -3.02 -19.48 1.82
C LEU A 102 -1.70 -19.52 2.61
N CYS A 103 -1.63 -18.89 3.77
CA CYS A 103 -0.43 -18.85 4.60
C CYS A 103 -0.20 -20.19 5.33
N ASN A 104 1.01 -20.38 5.84
CA ASN A 104 1.29 -21.49 6.75
C ASN A 104 0.50 -21.34 8.06
N GLN A 105 0.22 -22.46 8.73
CA GLN A 105 -0.51 -22.43 10.01
C GLN A 105 0.21 -21.62 11.10
N ASN A 106 1.54 -21.65 11.14
CA ASN A 106 2.30 -20.88 12.13
C ASN A 106 2.33 -19.37 11.82
N ASP A 107 1.88 -18.95 10.64
CA ASP A 107 1.91 -17.57 10.17
C ASP A 107 0.58 -16.83 10.35
N PHE A 108 -0.47 -17.46 10.86
CA PHE A 108 -1.79 -16.82 11.02
C PHE A 108 -1.72 -15.50 11.80
N GLY A 109 -0.99 -15.47 12.92
CA GLY A 109 -0.82 -14.24 13.72
C GLY A 109 -0.07 -13.14 12.95
N ASN A 110 0.95 -13.50 12.18
CA ASN A 110 1.67 -12.54 11.33
C ASN A 110 0.78 -12.00 10.21
N VAL A 111 -0.05 -12.86 9.61
CA VAL A 111 -1.01 -12.45 8.57
C VAL A 111 -2.07 -11.52 9.12
N GLU A 112 -2.60 -11.80 10.31
CA GLU A 112 -3.57 -10.93 10.99
C GLU A 112 -2.95 -9.55 11.25
N ASP A 113 -1.77 -9.49 11.85
CA ASP A 113 -0.99 -8.26 12.05
C ASP A 113 -0.80 -7.49 10.74
N ILE A 114 -0.19 -8.12 9.73
CA ILE A 114 0.08 -7.54 8.41
C ILE A 114 -1.22 -6.98 7.79
N SER A 115 -2.32 -7.72 7.90
CA SER A 115 -3.62 -7.30 7.35
C SER A 115 -4.14 -6.03 8.02
N THR A 116 -3.94 -5.86 9.32
CA THR A 116 -4.41 -4.66 10.05
C THR A 116 -3.63 -3.40 9.71
N ARG A 117 -2.35 -3.53 9.34
CA ARG A 117 -1.46 -2.41 8.99
C ARG A 117 -1.20 -2.25 7.49
N THR A 118 -1.98 -2.93 6.66
CA THR A 118 -1.92 -2.77 5.19
C THR A 118 -3.02 -1.82 4.73
N PHE A 119 -2.65 -0.73 4.06
CA PHE A 119 -3.57 0.31 3.60
C PHE A 119 -3.47 0.49 2.07
N GLU A 120 -4.64 0.65 1.44
CA GLU A 120 -4.68 1.19 0.08
C GLU A 120 -4.19 2.67 0.09
N PHE A 121 -3.56 3.13 -0.98
CA PHE A 121 -2.92 4.45 -1.05
C PHE A 121 -3.85 5.62 -0.67
N THR A 122 -5.07 5.66 -1.20
CA THR A 122 -6.06 6.71 -0.89
C THR A 122 -6.66 6.54 0.51
N GLU A 123 -6.85 5.29 0.96
CA GLU A 123 -7.25 4.96 2.33
C GLU A 123 -6.20 5.44 3.35
N CYS A 124 -4.92 5.25 3.05
CA CYS A 124 -3.82 5.76 3.86
C CYS A 124 -3.92 7.29 4.00
N ILE A 125 -3.98 8.02 2.88
CA ILE A 125 -4.02 9.49 2.89
C ILE A 125 -5.24 10.01 3.67
N THR A 126 -6.42 9.47 3.41
CA THR A 126 -7.67 10.00 3.98
C THR A 126 -7.94 9.49 5.39
N HIS A 127 -7.91 8.18 5.60
CA HIS A 127 -8.33 7.58 6.87
C HIS A 127 -7.18 7.48 7.88
N LYS A 128 -5.97 7.13 7.44
CA LYS A 128 -4.80 7.07 8.33
C LYS A 128 -4.25 8.47 8.59
N LEU A 129 -3.83 9.21 7.55
CA LEU A 129 -3.22 10.53 7.71
C LEU A 129 -4.25 11.64 8.01
N GLY A 130 -5.53 11.42 7.71
CA GLY A 130 -6.57 12.43 7.96
C GLY A 130 -6.56 13.58 6.95
N ILE A 131 -5.97 13.39 5.78
CA ILE A 131 -5.75 14.44 4.79
C ILE A 131 -6.88 14.39 3.76
N PHE A 132 -7.77 15.38 3.83
CA PHE A 132 -8.88 15.57 2.90
C PHE A 132 -8.73 16.84 2.06
N ASP A 133 -7.88 17.77 2.51
CA ASP A 133 -7.56 18.98 1.76
C ASP A 133 -6.19 18.84 1.09
N LEU A 134 -6.21 18.73 -0.23
CA LEU A 134 -5.01 18.70 -1.08
C LEU A 134 -4.72 20.08 -1.70
N SER A 135 -5.33 21.17 -1.20
CA SER A 135 -5.04 22.54 -1.65
C SER A 135 -3.56 22.95 -1.62
N PRO A 136 -2.67 22.37 -0.77
CA PRO A 136 -1.23 22.62 -0.89
C PRO A 136 -0.60 22.07 -2.18
N PHE A 137 -1.22 21.07 -2.82
CA PHE A 137 -0.79 20.52 -4.11
C PHE A 137 -1.36 21.38 -5.24
N LYS A 138 -0.52 22.29 -5.75
CA LYS A 138 -0.87 23.12 -6.90
C LYS A 138 -0.47 22.42 -8.19
N SER A 139 -1.41 22.35 -9.13
CA SER A 139 -1.11 21.97 -10.51
C SER A 139 -0.20 23.01 -11.16
N GLU A 140 0.82 22.54 -11.87
CA GLU A 140 1.66 23.38 -12.73
C GLU A 140 1.09 23.51 -14.15
N THR A 141 0.10 22.69 -14.51
CA THR A 141 -0.61 22.83 -15.79
C THR A 141 -1.77 23.81 -15.67
N ALA A 142 -1.86 24.73 -16.64
CA ALA A 142 -2.98 25.65 -16.82
C ALA A 142 -4.18 24.97 -17.51
N GLU A 143 -3.98 23.79 -18.09
CA GLU A 143 -5.02 23.05 -18.80
C GLU A 143 -5.96 22.35 -17.82
N ARG A 144 -7.27 22.58 -17.96
CA ARG A 144 -8.28 21.79 -17.25
C ARG A 144 -8.45 20.48 -17.99
N ILE A 145 -8.03 19.39 -17.35
CA ILE A 145 -8.19 18.04 -17.87
C ILE A 145 -9.44 17.43 -17.24
N ASN A 146 -10.30 16.83 -18.07
CA ASN A 146 -11.42 16.04 -17.57
C ASN A 146 -10.90 14.67 -17.10
N VAL A 147 -11.16 14.34 -15.84
CA VAL A 147 -10.76 13.06 -15.24
C VAL A 147 -12.00 12.21 -15.01
N THR A 148 -11.99 10.97 -15.51
CA THR A 148 -12.95 9.94 -15.11
C THR A 148 -12.37 9.16 -13.95
N TYR A 149 -13.13 9.04 -12.86
CA TYR A 149 -12.75 8.27 -11.69
C TYR A 149 -13.33 6.85 -11.79
N HIS A 150 -12.54 5.84 -11.42
CA HIS A 150 -12.86 4.41 -11.49
C HIS A 150 -12.74 3.76 -10.12
#